data_AF-A0A1I6YLN6-F1
#
_entry.id   AF-A0A1I6YLN6-F1
#
_cell.length_a   1.000
_cell.length_b   1.000
_cell.length_c   1.000
_cell.angle_alpha   90.00
_cell.angle_beta   90.00
_cell.angle_gamma   90.00
#
_symmetry.space_group_name_H-M   'P 1'
#
loop_
_entity.id
_entity.type
_entity.pdbx_description
1 polymer ?
#
loop_
_entity_poly.entity_id
_entity_poly.type
_entity_poly.pdbx_seq_one_letter_code
_entity_poly.pdbx_strand_id
1 'polypeptide(L)' 'MNNQEHSATRTPQPYSNEEAPPDMSSTHVREDVAKAGRCANVHLATGRTCTLPKRHPGSCNFVGPEDAESVAVK' A
#
# COMPACT_ATOMS: atom_id res chain seq x y z
N MET A 1 37.26 -41.85 -11.54
CA MET A 1 37.04 -40.57 -10.84
C MET A 1 36.60 -39.55 -11.90
N ASN A 2 35.32 -39.45 -12.25
CA ASN A 2 34.23 -38.65 -11.69
C ASN A 2 34.51 -37.12 -11.58
N ASN A 3 33.47 -36.37 -11.99
CA ASN A 3 33.01 -35.03 -11.59
C ASN A 3 33.94 -33.80 -11.67
N GLN A 4 33.91 -33.12 -12.81
CA GLN A 4 33.97 -31.65 -12.85
C GLN A 4 32.58 -31.13 -13.23
N GLU A 5 31.89 -30.67 -12.20
CA GLU A 5 30.56 -30.11 -12.22
C GLU A 5 30.47 -28.76 -12.93
N HIS A 6 29.25 -28.51 -13.42
CA HIS A 6 28.66 -27.20 -13.65
C HIS A 6 29.23 -26.37 -14.80
N SER A 7 28.90 -26.83 -16.01
CA SER A 7 28.57 -25.95 -17.13
C SER A 7 27.66 -24.82 -16.64
N ALA A 8 28.17 -23.59 -16.68
CA ALA A 8 27.43 -22.38 -16.38
C ALA A 8 26.37 -22.12 -17.46
N THR A 9 25.28 -22.88 -17.41
CA THR A 9 24.00 -22.49 -18.02
C THR A 9 23.44 -21.35 -17.19
N ARG A 10 23.76 -20.10 -17.56
CA ARG A 10 23.12 -18.91 -16.96
C ARG A 10 22.47 -18.03 -18.01
N THR A 11 21.38 -18.54 -18.54
CA THR A 11 20.22 -17.75 -19.02
C THR A 11 19.05 -18.72 -19.10
N PRO A 12 17.85 -18.40 -18.62
CA PRO A 12 17.25 -17.06 -18.57
C PRO A 12 16.81 -16.68 -17.14
N GLN A 13 17.33 -15.58 -16.59
CA GLN A 13 16.47 -14.82 -15.69
C GLN A 13 15.63 -13.98 -16.66
N PRO A 14 14.32 -14.25 -16.86
CA PRO A 14 13.48 -13.13 -17.20
C PRO A 14 13.82 -12.07 -16.14
N TYR A 15 13.97 -10.83 -16.57
CA TYR A 15 13.46 -9.75 -15.76
C TYR A 15 12.03 -10.22 -15.43
N SER A 16 11.86 -10.94 -14.32
CA SER A 16 10.59 -10.95 -13.65
C SER A 16 10.53 -9.48 -13.34
N ASN A 17 9.78 -8.76 -14.19
CA ASN A 17 9.40 -7.40 -13.90
C ASN A 17 9.17 -7.41 -12.40
N GLU A 18 9.87 -6.54 -11.72
CA GLU A 18 9.57 -6.20 -10.36
C GLU A 18 8.15 -5.61 -10.37
N GLU A 19 7.14 -6.46 -10.61
CA GLU A 19 5.90 -6.43 -9.88
C GLU A 19 6.27 -6.85 -8.46
N ALA A 20 7.11 -6.02 -7.82
CA ALA A 20 6.77 -5.56 -6.49
C ALA A 20 5.24 -5.45 -6.50
N PRO A 21 4.52 -6.15 -5.60
CA PRO A 21 3.08 -5.91 -5.48
C PRO A 21 2.96 -4.41 -5.50
N PRO A 22 2.15 -3.81 -6.42
CA PRO A 22 2.23 -2.38 -6.70
C PRO A 22 2.35 -1.75 -5.33
N ASP A 23 3.46 -1.05 -5.10
CA ASP A 23 3.79 -0.43 -3.82
C ASP A 23 2.76 0.68 -3.60
N MET A 24 1.54 0.21 -3.40
CA MET A 24 0.30 0.83 -2.99
C MET A 24 0.19 0.60 -1.49
N SER A 25 1.30 0.29 -0.82
CA SER A 25 1.76 0.97 0.39
C SER A 25 1.71 2.48 0.14
N SER A 26 0.50 2.99 -0.06
CA SER A 26 0.27 4.37 -0.43
C SER A 26 0.87 5.15 0.73
N THR A 27 1.98 5.86 0.53
CA THR A 27 2.68 6.62 1.58
C THR A 27 1.75 7.60 2.31
N HIS A 28 0.57 7.82 1.71
CA HIS A 28 -0.48 8.71 2.11
C HIS A 28 -1.74 7.93 2.55
N VAL A 29 -1.68 6.67 3.00
CA VAL A 29 -2.87 5.95 3.50
C VAL A 29 -2.64 5.52 4.95
N ARG A 30 -3.54 5.90 5.86
CA ARG A 30 -3.55 5.37 7.24
C ARG A 30 -4.10 3.94 7.21
N GLU A 31 -3.22 2.96 7.38
CA GLU A 31 -3.61 1.54 7.36
C GLU A 31 -4.69 1.18 8.38
N ASP A 32 -4.69 1.81 9.55
CA ASP A 32 -5.69 1.58 10.60
C ASP A 32 -7.11 1.92 10.12
N VAL A 33 -7.25 3.07 9.46
CA VAL A 33 -8.50 3.53 8.85
C VAL A 33 -8.84 2.68 7.60
N ALA A 34 -7.82 2.23 6.87
CA ALA A 34 -8.02 1.37 5.70
C ALA A 34 -8.51 -0.03 6.10
N LYS A 35 -8.04 -0.56 7.24
CA LYS A 35 -8.52 -1.81 7.85
C LYS A 35 -9.98 -1.71 8.25
N ALA A 36 -10.43 -0.55 8.72
CA ALA A 36 -11.84 -0.25 8.97
C ALA A 36 -12.71 -0.12 7.69
N GLY A 37 -12.19 -0.48 6.52
CA GLY A 37 -12.94 -0.46 5.25
C GLY A 37 -13.14 0.95 4.67
N ARG A 38 -12.33 1.93 5.09
CA ARG A 38 -12.40 3.32 4.62
C ARG A 38 -11.33 3.64 3.58
N CYS A 39 -11.50 4.78 2.90
CA CYS A 39 -10.60 5.32 1.88
C CYS A 39 -9.21 5.60 2.45
N ALA A 40 -9.15 6.10 3.68
CA ALA A 40 -7.94 6.22 4.49
C ALA A 40 -6.82 7.10 3.91
N ASN A 41 -7.09 7.84 2.83
CA ASN A 41 -6.15 8.76 2.21
C ASN A 41 -5.79 9.93 3.15
N VAL A 42 -4.52 10.30 3.23
CA VAL A 42 -3.94 11.28 4.15
C VAL A 42 -3.46 12.48 3.35
N HIS A 43 -3.92 13.65 3.74
CA HIS A 43 -3.47 14.92 3.20
C HIS A 43 -2.21 15.38 3.94
N LEU A 44 -1.05 15.25 3.31
CA LEU A 44 0.26 15.53 3.93
C LEU A 44 0.40 16.94 4.51
N ALA A 45 -0.13 17.96 3.82
CA ALA A 45 0.05 19.34 4.27
C ALA A 45 -0.73 19.67 5.55
N THR A 46 -1.75 18.88 5.90
CA THR A 46 -2.59 19.12 7.09
C THR A 46 -2.67 17.94 8.04
N GLY A 47 -2.07 16.79 7.70
CA GLY A 47 -2.17 15.54 8.46
C GLY A 47 -3.58 14.95 8.52
N ARG A 48 -4.51 15.47 7.72
CA ARG A 48 -5.92 15.04 7.76
C ARG A 48 -6.13 13.73 7.02
N THR A 49 -7.04 12.89 7.49
CA THR A 49 -7.30 11.57 6.89
C THR A 49 -8.74 11.47 6.37
N CYS A 50 -8.92 10.83 5.23
CA CYS A 50 -10.23 10.54 4.66
C CYS A 50 -10.87 9.34 5.36
N THR A 51 -11.99 9.56 6.03
CA THR A 51 -12.75 8.52 6.75
C THR A 51 -13.94 7.99 5.96
N LEU A 52 -14.14 8.43 4.73
CA LEU A 52 -15.21 7.93 3.86
C LEU A 52 -15.00 6.45 3.51
N PRO A 53 -16.05 5.71 3.15
CA PRO A 53 -15.92 4.32 2.71
C PRO A 53 -14.99 4.19 1.49
N LYS A 54 -14.36 3.03 1.33
CA LYS A 54 -13.56 2.73 0.13
C LYS A 54 -14.40 2.95 -1.14
N ARG A 55 -13.82 3.61 -2.15
CA ARG A 55 -14.47 3.96 -3.43
C ARG A 55 -15.73 4.84 -3.29
N HIS A 56 -15.74 5.78 -2.35
CA HIS A 56 -16.83 6.75 -2.26
C HIS A 56 -16.93 7.62 -3.52
N PRO A 57 -18.13 8.02 -3.95
CA PRO A 57 -18.30 9.04 -4.99
C PRO A 57 -17.90 10.43 -4.45
N GLY A 58 -17.34 11.27 -5.32
CA GLY A 58 -16.92 12.64 -4.98
C GLY A 58 -15.52 12.76 -4.38
N SER A 59 -15.17 13.95 -3.90
CA SER A 59 -13.86 14.26 -3.33
C SER A 59 -13.68 13.67 -1.92
N CYS A 60 -12.42 13.39 -1.55
CA CYS A 60 -12.08 12.89 -0.21
C CYS A 60 -12.51 13.88 0.88
N ASN A 61 -13.19 13.38 1.91
CA ASN A 61 -13.51 14.17 3.10
C ASN A 61 -12.41 13.97 4.15
N PHE A 62 -11.46 14.90 4.17
CA PHE A 62 -10.33 14.89 5.08
C PHE A 62 -10.72 15.45 6.46
N VAL A 63 -10.74 14.60 7.47
CA VAL A 63 -10.99 14.98 8.88
C VAL A 63 -9.68 15.02 9.68
N GLY A 64 -9.72 15.61 10.87
CA GLY A 64 -8.58 15.64 11.78
C GLY A 64 -8.08 14.23 12.16
N PRO A 65 -6.83 14.11 12.62
CA PRO A 65 -6.27 12.81 13.04
C PRO A 65 -7.09 12.17 14.18
N GLU A 66 -7.69 12.98 15.06
CA GLU A 66 -8.55 12.57 16.18
C GLU A 66 -9.83 11.88 15.67
N ASP A 67 -10.56 12.52 14.75
CA ASP A 67 -11.74 11.93 14.10
C ASP A 67 -11.39 10.66 13.32
N ALA A 68 -10.25 10.66 12.63
CA ALA A 68 -9.80 9.51 11.87
C ALA A 68 -9.46 8.31 12.76
N GLU A 69 -8.87 8.55 13.93
CA GLU A 69 -8.60 7.52 14.92
C GLU A 69 -9.88 6.95 15.51
N SER A 70 -10.88 7.80 15.81
CA SER A 70 -12.19 7.34 16.26
C SER A 70 -12.87 6.40 15.26
N VAL A 71 -12.58 6.51 13.96
CA VAL A 71 -13.12 5.63 12.91
C VAL A 71 -12.33 4.32 12.81
N ALA A 72 -11.08 4.30 13.24
CA ALA A 72 -10.22 3.11 13.19
C ALA A 72 -10.39 2.17 14.40
N VAL A 73 -10.80 2.71 15.55
CA VAL A 73 -11.01 1.97 16.82
C VAL A 73 -12.35 1.20 16.86
N LYS A 74 -13.20 1.31 15.83
CA LYS A 74 -14.58 0.80 15.84
C LYS A 74 -14.77 -0.56 15.17
#